data_AF-A0A078MR66-F1
#
_entry.id   AF-A0A078MR66-F1
#
_cell.length_a   1.000
_cell.length_b   1.000
_cell.length_c   1.000
_cell.angle_alpha   90.00
_cell.angle_beta   90.00
_cell.angle_gamma   90.00
#
_symmetry.space_group_name_H-M   'P 1'
#
loop_
_entity.id
_entity.type
_entity.pdbx_description
1 polymer ?
#
loop_
_entity_poly.entity_id
_entity_poly.type
_entity_poly.pdbx_seq_one_letter_code
_entity_poly.pdbx_strand_id
1 'polypeptide(L)'
;MDVATLATVTRINDQLDSLGPERDRADLEALYKIFSALAPSFERGRGAKRGTPEADGAGRVNHLLRLTIVDLWQDPRMPGRGVKPRQMHKHNKPFVYPWSPRARDLYFAAKADASVSTSGMLVLEHTIPLSILRDELMHAILKGCSQDEWTELFLAAHRGLSFAVLARDEDDIINSNGHRSALVADDPSPWARYRKAGMVQEDFIALTADPRWSEPDANRG
;
A
#
# COMPACT_ATOMS: atom_id res chain seq x y z
N MET A 1 11.39 -12.84 10.69
CA MET A 1 10.42 -13.28 9.68
C MET A 1 11.22 -13.97 8.60
N ASP A 2 10.97 -15.25 8.38
CA ASP A 2 11.63 -16.00 7.31
C ASP A 2 10.93 -15.71 5.97
N VAL A 3 11.60 -16.05 4.86
CA VAL A 3 11.06 -15.89 3.49
C VAL A 3 9.77 -16.70 3.29
N ALA A 4 9.52 -17.73 4.11
CA ALA A 4 8.30 -18.53 4.07
C ALA A 4 7.07 -17.79 4.63
N THR A 5 7.27 -16.87 5.56
CA THR A 5 6.18 -16.07 6.16
C THR A 5 5.61 -15.07 5.15
N LEU A 6 6.45 -14.46 4.31
CA LEU A 6 6.04 -13.58 3.21
C LEU A 6 5.31 -14.32 2.08
N ALA A 7 5.68 -15.58 1.83
CA ALA A 7 5.10 -16.40 0.77
C ALA A 7 3.66 -16.89 1.05
N THR A 8 3.17 -16.79 2.29
CA THR A 8 1.88 -17.37 2.72
C THR A 8 0.69 -16.41 2.55
N VAL A 9 0.92 -15.20 2.02
CA VAL A 9 0.00 -14.05 2.11
C VAL A 9 -1.10 -14.02 1.02
N THR A 10 -1.23 -15.03 0.17
CA THR A 10 -2.14 -14.96 -1.00
C THR A 10 -3.61 -15.25 -0.68
N ARG A 11 -4.47 -14.23 -0.84
CA ARG A 11 -5.67 -14.24 -1.72
C ARG A 11 -6.35 -12.87 -1.75
N ILE A 12 -5.66 -11.94 -2.40
CA ILE A 12 -6.23 -11.10 -3.45
C ILE A 12 -5.23 -11.29 -4.60
N ASN A 13 -5.69 -11.51 -5.84
CA ASN A 13 -4.80 -11.70 -6.99
C ASN A 13 -3.73 -10.59 -7.06
N ASP A 14 -2.57 -10.90 -7.66
CA ASP A 14 -1.55 -9.89 -7.99
C ASP A 14 -2.23 -8.65 -8.59
N GLN A 15 -2.23 -7.53 -7.85
CA GLN A 15 -2.88 -6.28 -8.28
C GLN A 15 -1.89 -5.31 -8.94
N LEU A 16 -0.63 -5.70 -9.01
CA LEU A 16 0.42 -4.96 -9.68
C LEU A 16 0.88 -5.80 -10.87
N ASP A 17 0.68 -5.25 -12.07
CA ASP A 17 1.08 -5.85 -13.33
C ASP A 17 2.61 -5.81 -13.49
N SER A 18 3.17 -6.79 -14.20
CA SER A 18 4.55 -6.68 -14.67
C SER A 18 4.64 -5.66 -15.81
N LEU A 19 5.72 -4.86 -15.85
CA LEU A 19 6.05 -4.01 -17.00
C LEU A 19 6.98 -4.70 -18.02
N GLY A 20 7.19 -6.00 -17.84
CA GLY A 20 8.18 -6.78 -18.55
C GLY A 20 9.46 -6.96 -17.74
N PRO A 21 10.16 -8.09 -17.92
CA PRO A 21 11.26 -8.52 -17.04
C PRO A 21 12.45 -7.55 -17.03
N GLU A 22 12.72 -6.87 -18.14
CA GLU A 22 13.81 -5.89 -18.22
C GLU A 22 13.50 -4.63 -17.41
N ARG A 23 12.27 -4.11 -17.53
CA ARG A 23 11.86 -2.91 -16.79
C ARG A 23 11.74 -3.20 -15.30
N ASP A 24 11.15 -4.34 -14.95
CA ASP A 24 11.07 -4.82 -13.57
C ASP A 24 12.47 -4.93 -12.96
N ARG A 25 13.43 -5.55 -13.64
CA ARG A 25 14.82 -5.62 -13.16
C ARG A 25 15.43 -4.23 -12.95
N ALA A 26 15.30 -3.33 -13.92
CA ALA A 26 15.87 -1.99 -13.82
C ALA A 26 15.30 -1.18 -12.65
N ASP A 27 13.99 -1.27 -12.41
CA ASP A 27 13.34 -0.61 -11.27
C ASP A 27 13.78 -1.22 -9.93
N LEU A 28 13.93 -2.55 -9.85
CA LEU A 28 14.43 -3.25 -8.65
C LEU A 28 15.88 -2.86 -8.32
N GLU A 29 16.74 -2.78 -9.34
CA GLU A 29 18.11 -2.29 -9.19
C GLU A 29 18.15 -0.85 -8.66
N ALA A 30 17.29 0.03 -9.18
CA ALA A 30 17.19 1.40 -8.74
C ALA A 30 16.72 1.48 -7.27
N LEU A 31 15.71 0.71 -6.90
CA LEU A 31 15.23 0.60 -5.53
C LEU A 31 16.33 0.13 -4.58
N TYR A 32 17.02 -0.96 -4.91
CA TYR A 32 18.12 -1.49 -4.10
C TYR A 32 19.21 -0.43 -3.86
N LYS A 33 19.62 0.30 -4.91
CA LYS A 33 20.61 1.39 -4.79
C LYS A 33 20.14 2.50 -3.86
N ILE A 34 18.88 2.90 -3.95
CA ILE A 34 18.29 3.93 -3.08
C ILE A 34 18.24 3.45 -1.62
N PHE A 35 17.77 2.21 -1.39
CA PHE A 35 17.75 1.61 -0.06
C PHE A 35 19.16 1.53 0.54
N SER A 36 20.13 1.05 -0.23
CA SER A 36 21.53 0.96 0.18
C SER A 36 22.14 2.32 0.54
N ALA A 37 21.87 3.35 -0.26
CA ALA A 37 22.34 4.70 0.00
C ALA A 37 21.72 5.32 1.27
N LEU A 38 20.48 4.96 1.59
CA LEU A 38 19.75 5.49 2.74
C LEU A 38 19.97 4.68 4.03
N ALA A 39 20.47 3.45 3.95
CA ALA A 39 20.68 2.56 5.09
C ALA A 39 21.50 3.16 6.24
N PRO A 40 22.65 3.84 6.01
CA PRO A 40 23.40 4.46 7.10
C PRO A 40 22.61 5.54 7.85
N SER A 41 21.78 6.31 7.15
CA SER A 41 20.93 7.35 7.75
C SER A 41 19.74 6.75 8.50
N PHE A 42 19.17 5.65 7.97
CA PHE A 42 18.13 4.89 8.65
C PHE A 42 18.64 4.32 9.97
N GLU A 43 19.83 3.71 9.98
CA GLU A 43 20.44 3.11 11.16
C GLU A 43 20.75 4.16 12.24
N ARG A 44 21.35 5.30 11.87
CA ARG A 44 21.58 6.42 12.81
C ARG A 44 20.32 6.96 13.46
N GLY A 45 19.21 6.96 12.71
CA GLY A 45 17.91 7.42 13.20
C GLY A 45 17.20 6.42 14.11
N ARG A 46 17.65 5.16 14.16
CA ARG A 46 17.00 4.10 14.92
C ARG A 46 17.20 4.32 16.42
N GLY A 47 16.09 4.50 17.14
CA GLY A 47 16.12 4.76 18.58
C GLY A 47 16.42 6.21 18.95
N ALA A 48 16.51 7.12 17.97
CA ALA A 48 16.66 8.55 18.23
C ALA A 48 15.45 9.09 19.00
N LYS A 49 15.70 9.97 19.99
CA LYS A 49 14.63 10.62 20.76
C LYS A 49 13.87 11.58 19.86
N ARG A 50 12.55 11.65 20.02
CA ARG A 50 11.69 12.58 19.27
C ARG A 50 12.17 14.04 19.44
N GLY A 51 12.22 14.79 18.34
CA GLY A 51 12.67 16.19 18.34
C GLY A 51 14.19 16.38 18.21
N THR A 52 14.93 15.31 17.93
CA THR A 52 16.36 15.38 17.60
C THR A 52 16.57 15.45 16.08
N PRO A 53 17.67 16.06 15.58
CA PRO A 53 18.01 16.05 14.16
C PRO A 53 18.07 14.64 13.54
N GLU A 54 18.49 13.65 14.34
CA GLU A 54 18.54 12.25 13.97
C GLU A 54 17.14 11.65 13.77
N ALA A 55 16.19 11.98 14.65
CA ALA A 55 14.79 11.57 14.50
C ALA A 55 14.11 12.23 13.28
N ASP A 56 14.41 13.51 13.01
CA ASP A 56 13.92 14.22 11.83
C ASP A 56 14.55 13.68 10.54
N GLY A 57 15.83 13.29 10.61
CA GLY A 57 16.52 12.55 9.56
C GLY A 57 15.85 11.21 9.27
N ALA A 58 15.53 10.43 10.32
CA ALA A 58 14.82 9.16 10.20
C ALA A 58 13.44 9.33 9.55
N GLY A 59 12.70 10.37 9.95
CA GLY A 59 11.42 10.72 9.35
C GLY A 59 11.50 10.99 7.85
N ARG A 60 12.51 11.76 7.42
CA ARG A 60 12.77 12.05 6.00
C ARG A 60 13.17 10.81 5.22
N VAL A 61 14.05 9.97 5.76
CA VAL A 61 14.44 8.69 5.15
C VAL A 61 13.22 7.79 4.96
N ASN A 62 12.40 7.64 6.01
CA ASN A 62 11.17 6.85 5.97
C ASN A 62 10.18 7.34 4.91
N HIS A 63 10.07 8.66 4.76
CA HIS A 63 9.24 9.28 3.73
C HIS A 63 9.77 9.00 2.32
N LEU A 64 11.08 9.17 2.09
CA LEU A 64 11.72 8.94 0.80
C LEU A 64 11.62 7.47 0.37
N LEU A 65 11.87 6.52 1.27
CA LEU A 65 11.75 5.09 0.95
C LEU A 65 10.31 4.73 0.56
N ARG A 66 9.32 5.25 1.30
CA ARG A 66 7.90 5.07 0.96
C ARG A 66 7.58 5.65 -0.41
N LEU A 67 8.00 6.88 -0.70
CA LEU A 67 7.82 7.50 -2.01
C LEU A 67 8.46 6.68 -3.12
N THR A 68 9.68 6.21 -2.90
CA THR A 68 10.42 5.46 -3.92
C THR A 68 9.71 4.15 -4.27
N ILE A 69 9.24 3.39 -3.28
CA ILE A 69 8.47 2.16 -3.55
C ILE A 69 7.20 2.49 -4.34
N VAL A 70 6.46 3.52 -3.92
CA VAL A 70 5.20 3.90 -4.58
C VAL A 70 5.46 4.37 -6.02
N ASP A 71 6.30 5.38 -6.19
CA ASP A 71 6.46 6.09 -7.45
C ASP A 71 7.27 5.30 -8.49
N LEU A 72 8.29 4.53 -8.07
CA LEU A 72 9.11 3.74 -9.00
C LEU A 72 8.54 2.35 -9.27
N TRP A 73 7.92 1.71 -8.26
CA TRP A 73 7.44 0.34 -8.41
C TRP A 73 5.94 0.25 -8.65
N GLN A 74 5.16 0.77 -7.72
CA GLN A 74 3.72 0.49 -7.65
C GLN A 74 2.91 1.27 -8.69
N ASP A 75 3.09 2.60 -8.74
CA ASP A 75 2.34 3.48 -9.62
C ASP A 75 2.41 3.07 -11.10
N PRO A 76 3.58 2.72 -11.65
CA PRO A 76 3.67 2.25 -13.02
C PRO A 76 2.94 0.92 -13.29
N ARG A 77 2.72 0.11 -12.25
CA ARG A 77 2.22 -1.28 -12.31
C ARG A 77 0.75 -1.42 -11.94
N MET A 78 0.08 -0.34 -11.55
CA MET A 78 -1.35 -0.44 -11.21
C MET A 78 -2.23 -0.55 -12.47
N PRO A 79 -3.19 -1.49 -12.51
CA PRO A 79 -4.15 -1.59 -13.61
C PRO A 79 -5.04 -0.35 -13.64
N GLY A 80 -5.01 0.37 -14.77
CA GLY A 80 -5.80 1.58 -15.01
C GLY A 80 -4.94 2.84 -15.06
N ARG A 81 -4.78 3.39 -16.27
CA ARG A 81 -3.97 4.58 -16.54
C ARG A 81 -4.57 5.83 -15.86
N GLY A 82 -4.18 6.14 -14.63
CA GLY A 82 -4.40 7.48 -14.07
C GLY A 82 -4.75 7.60 -12.59
N VAL A 83 -4.79 6.51 -11.81
CA VAL A 83 -4.97 6.62 -10.36
C VAL A 83 -3.60 6.59 -9.70
N LYS A 84 -3.10 7.74 -9.24
CA LYS A 84 -2.01 7.74 -8.26
C LYS A 84 -2.58 7.31 -6.90
N PRO A 85 -1.88 6.53 -6.06
CA PRO A 85 -2.38 6.07 -4.76
C PRO A 85 -2.77 7.22 -3.83
N ARG A 86 -2.22 8.41 -4.09
CA ARG A 86 -2.46 9.63 -3.31
C ARG A 86 -3.56 10.54 -3.87
N GLN A 87 -4.17 10.20 -5.00
CA GLN A 87 -5.11 11.09 -5.71
C GLN A 87 -6.34 10.33 -6.21
N MET A 88 -7.30 10.10 -5.32
CA MET A 88 -8.66 9.71 -5.69
C MET A 88 -9.46 10.95 -6.08
N HIS A 89 -9.42 11.33 -7.35
CA HIS A 89 -10.30 12.38 -7.88
C HIS A 89 -11.65 11.80 -8.30
N LYS A 90 -12.65 12.67 -8.50
CA LYS A 90 -14.04 12.29 -8.85
C LYS A 90 -14.12 11.31 -10.05
N HIS A 91 -13.18 11.40 -11.00
CA HIS A 91 -13.19 10.68 -12.27
C HIS A 91 -12.14 9.54 -12.38
N ASN A 92 -11.08 9.57 -11.56
CA ASN A 92 -10.03 8.55 -11.55
C ASN A 92 -10.09 7.79 -10.23
N LYS A 93 -11.01 6.82 -10.15
CA LYS A 93 -11.15 5.97 -8.96
C LYS A 93 -10.80 4.52 -9.34
N PRO A 94 -10.14 3.77 -8.44
CA PRO A 94 -9.76 2.38 -8.67
C PRO A 94 -10.99 1.48 -8.56
N PHE A 95 -11.89 1.53 -9.55
CA PHE A 95 -13.21 0.86 -9.50
C PHE A 95 -13.12 -0.66 -9.39
N VAL A 96 -12.02 -1.24 -9.90
CA VAL A 96 -11.75 -2.68 -9.91
C VAL A 96 -11.12 -3.19 -8.60
N TYR A 97 -10.61 -2.29 -7.77
CA TYR A 97 -10.03 -2.66 -6.48
C TYR A 97 -11.14 -3.00 -5.50
N PRO A 98 -10.87 -3.77 -4.43
CA PRO A 98 -11.85 -4.04 -3.38
C PRO A 98 -12.14 -2.79 -2.53
N TRP A 99 -13.41 -2.44 -2.33
CA TRP A 99 -13.86 -1.32 -1.52
C TRP A 99 -14.58 -1.83 -0.27
N SER A 100 -14.30 -1.22 0.89
CA SER A 100 -15.09 -1.45 2.10
C SER A 100 -16.56 -1.05 1.87
N PRO A 101 -17.52 -1.64 2.59
CA PRO A 101 -18.92 -1.20 2.55
C PRO A 101 -19.07 0.31 2.77
N ARG A 102 -18.34 0.87 3.74
CA ARG A 102 -18.40 2.30 4.07
C ARG A 102 -17.89 3.18 2.93
N ALA A 103 -16.78 2.81 2.30
CA ALA A 103 -16.25 3.51 1.14
C ALA A 103 -17.24 3.49 -0.03
N ARG A 104 -17.90 2.35 -0.27
CA ARG A 104 -18.93 2.22 -1.30
C ARG A 104 -20.13 3.12 -1.01
N ASP A 105 -20.62 3.13 0.22
CA ASP A 105 -21.74 3.99 0.62
C ASP A 105 -21.43 5.48 0.42
N LEU A 106 -20.23 5.92 0.80
CA LEU A 106 -19.76 7.29 0.55
C LEU A 106 -19.71 7.61 -0.95
N TYR A 107 -19.22 6.67 -1.77
CA TYR A 107 -19.20 6.84 -3.22
C TYR A 107 -20.61 7.03 -3.79
N PHE A 108 -21.55 6.16 -3.44
CA PHE A 108 -22.91 6.20 -4.00
C PHE A 108 -23.71 7.39 -3.46
N ALA A 109 -23.51 7.80 -2.21
CA ALA A 109 -24.10 9.02 -1.67
C ALA A 109 -23.68 10.26 -2.48
N ALA A 110 -22.38 10.39 -2.78
CA ALA A 110 -21.86 11.49 -3.61
C ALA A 110 -22.25 11.39 -5.09
N LYS A 111 -22.56 10.19 -5.59
CA LYS A 111 -23.12 10.02 -6.94
C LYS A 111 -24.59 10.48 -7.00
N ALA A 112 -25.36 10.22 -5.93
CA ALA A 112 -26.76 10.61 -5.83
C ALA A 112 -26.95 12.10 -5.51
N ASP A 113 -26.06 12.69 -4.72
CA ASP A 113 -26.13 14.08 -4.27
C ASP A 113 -24.80 14.80 -4.52
N ALA A 114 -24.83 15.79 -5.43
CA ALA A 114 -23.66 16.58 -5.80
C ALA A 114 -23.11 17.47 -4.66
N SER A 115 -23.89 17.68 -3.59
CA SER A 115 -23.44 18.41 -2.40
C SER A 115 -22.54 17.57 -1.48
N VAL A 116 -22.60 16.25 -1.60
CA VAL A 116 -21.79 15.32 -0.81
C VAL A 116 -20.40 15.17 -1.46
N SER A 117 -19.37 15.66 -0.76
CA SER A 117 -17.98 15.58 -1.22
C SER A 117 -17.30 14.30 -0.74
N THR A 118 -16.64 13.58 -1.65
CA THR A 118 -15.71 12.48 -1.29
C THR A 118 -14.25 12.95 -1.21
N SER A 119 -13.97 14.24 -1.35
CA SER A 119 -12.60 14.76 -1.36
C SER A 119 -11.93 14.51 -0.01
N GLY A 120 -10.81 13.77 -0.01
CA GLY A 120 -10.08 13.40 1.21
C GLY A 120 -10.71 12.30 2.07
N MET A 121 -11.93 11.86 1.73
CA MET A 121 -12.73 10.89 2.51
C MET A 121 -12.49 9.43 2.11
N LEU A 122 -11.85 9.19 0.96
CA LEU A 122 -11.51 7.87 0.47
C LEU A 122 -9.98 7.73 0.39
N VAL A 123 -9.50 6.55 0.73
CA VAL A 123 -8.06 6.22 0.80
C VAL A 123 -7.82 4.92 0.04
N LEU A 124 -6.82 4.92 -0.85
CA LEU A 124 -6.26 3.67 -1.36
C LEU A 124 -5.11 3.26 -0.44
N GLU A 125 -5.29 2.14 0.24
CA GLU A 125 -4.38 1.70 1.30
C GLU A 125 -3.90 0.28 1.02
N HIS A 126 -2.63 0.02 1.30
CA HIS A 126 -2.02 -1.30 1.14
C HIS A 126 -2.52 -2.28 2.19
N THR A 127 -2.90 -3.48 1.79
CA THR A 127 -3.26 -4.56 2.71
C THR A 127 -2.08 -4.95 3.62
N ILE A 128 -0.87 -5.10 3.05
CA ILE A 128 0.39 -5.11 3.79
C ILE A 128 0.83 -3.66 4.02
N PRO A 129 0.97 -3.15 5.26
CA PRO A 129 1.42 -1.79 5.50
C PRO A 129 2.79 -1.54 4.83
N LEU A 130 2.89 -0.47 4.05
CA LEU A 130 4.13 -0.11 3.36
C LEU A 130 5.30 0.15 4.32
N SER A 131 5.02 0.55 5.56
CA SER A 131 6.02 0.65 6.62
C SER A 131 6.65 -0.70 6.98
N ILE A 132 5.86 -1.77 7.01
CA ILE A 132 6.38 -3.13 7.28
C ILE A 132 7.30 -3.55 6.14
N LEU A 133 6.82 -3.46 4.89
CA LEU A 133 7.63 -3.79 3.72
C LEU A 133 8.95 -3.00 3.70
N ARG A 134 8.87 -1.67 3.88
CA ARG A 134 10.05 -0.80 3.94
C ARG A 134 11.03 -1.25 5.02
N ASP A 135 10.54 -1.49 6.23
CA ASP A 135 11.39 -1.83 7.38
C ASP A 135 12.06 -3.20 7.18
N GLU A 136 11.36 -4.17 6.60
CA GLU A 136 11.92 -5.49 6.26
C GLU A 136 13.02 -5.38 5.20
N LEU A 137 12.75 -4.68 4.09
CA LEU A 137 13.72 -4.44 3.02
C LEU A 137 14.94 -3.68 3.53
N MET A 138 14.75 -2.72 4.44
CA MET A 138 15.86 -1.97 5.04
C MET A 138 16.68 -2.84 6.00
N HIS A 139 16.03 -3.68 6.80
CA HIS A 139 16.73 -4.65 7.65
C HIS A 139 17.54 -5.66 6.83
N ALA A 140 17.07 -6.08 5.66
CA ALA A 140 17.83 -6.95 4.77
C ALA A 140 19.14 -6.28 4.32
N ILE A 141 19.09 -5.01 3.91
CA ILE A 141 20.30 -4.23 3.57
C ILE A 141 21.27 -4.15 4.74
N LEU A 142 20.77 -3.80 5.94
CA LEU A 142 21.62 -3.66 7.13
C LEU A 142 22.26 -4.99 7.58
N LYS A 143 21.66 -6.12 7.22
CA LYS A 143 22.22 -7.46 7.46
C LYS A 143 23.22 -7.90 6.40
N GLY A 144 23.48 -7.07 5.39
CA GLY A 144 24.41 -7.37 4.30
C GLY A 144 23.82 -8.31 3.25
N CYS A 145 22.49 -8.38 3.10
CA CYS A 145 21.90 -9.11 1.97
C CYS A 145 22.45 -8.57 0.65
N SER A 146 22.79 -9.48 -0.26
CA SER A 146 23.16 -9.15 -1.63
C SER A 146 21.97 -8.54 -2.39
N GLN A 147 22.25 -7.91 -3.52
CA GLN A 147 21.21 -7.35 -4.39
C GLN A 147 20.23 -8.44 -4.86
N ASP A 148 20.73 -9.63 -5.21
CA ASP A 148 19.89 -10.72 -5.69
C ASP A 148 18.96 -11.23 -4.58
N GLU A 149 19.47 -11.45 -3.37
CA GLU A 149 18.65 -11.85 -2.21
C GLU A 149 17.61 -10.79 -1.85
N TRP A 150 17.99 -9.51 -1.89
CA TRP A 150 17.08 -8.40 -1.65
C TRP A 150 15.98 -8.31 -2.71
N THR A 151 16.35 -8.57 -3.97
CA THR A 151 15.42 -8.56 -5.11
C THR A 151 14.40 -9.69 -4.99
N GLU A 152 14.84 -10.91 -4.65
CA GLU A 152 13.94 -12.04 -4.39
C GLU A 152 13.01 -11.75 -3.22
N LEU A 153 13.50 -11.13 -2.15
CA LEU A 153 12.68 -10.69 -1.02
C LEU A 153 11.62 -9.67 -1.46
N PHE A 154 12.00 -8.69 -2.26
CA PHE A 154 11.08 -7.68 -2.78
C PHE A 154 10.01 -8.31 -3.67
N LEU A 155 10.41 -9.19 -4.60
CA LEU A 155 9.49 -9.89 -5.50
C LEU A 155 8.56 -10.85 -4.76
N ALA A 156 9.03 -11.51 -3.70
CA ALA A 156 8.19 -12.32 -2.83
C ALA A 156 7.13 -11.44 -2.13
N ALA A 157 7.55 -10.29 -1.58
CA ALA A 157 6.63 -9.34 -0.96
C ALA A 157 5.65 -8.71 -1.95
N HIS A 158 6.09 -8.50 -3.20
CA HIS A 158 5.28 -7.97 -4.29
C HIS A 158 4.03 -8.80 -4.56
N ARG A 159 4.15 -10.13 -4.55
CA ARG A 159 3.00 -11.04 -4.72
C ARG A 159 1.96 -10.90 -3.60
N GLY A 160 2.39 -10.40 -2.43
CA GLY A 160 1.49 -10.08 -1.31
C GLY A 160 1.02 -8.63 -1.29
N LEU A 161 1.57 -7.74 -2.12
CA LEU A 161 1.16 -6.34 -2.17
C LEU A 161 -0.19 -6.21 -2.88
N SER A 162 -1.25 -6.14 -2.08
CA SER A 162 -2.59 -5.76 -2.54
C SER A 162 -3.02 -4.44 -1.90
N PHE A 163 -4.04 -3.82 -2.47
CA PHE A 163 -4.63 -2.55 -2.08
C PHE A 163 -6.14 -2.72 -1.90
N ALA A 164 -6.71 -1.95 -0.98
CA ALA A 164 -8.14 -1.80 -0.78
C ALA A 164 -8.50 -0.32 -0.65
N VAL A 165 -9.72 0.02 -1.04
CA VAL A 165 -10.28 1.35 -0.83
C VAL A 165 -11.05 1.39 0.47
N LEU A 166 -10.68 2.34 1.32
CA LEU A 166 -11.27 2.58 2.63
C LEU A 166 -11.88 3.96 2.70
N ALA A 167 -12.83 4.12 3.61
CA ALA A 167 -13.19 5.43 4.12
C ALA A 167 -12.06 5.97 5.04
N ARG A 168 -11.95 7.28 5.18
CA ARG A 168 -10.89 7.91 5.99
C ARG A 168 -10.96 7.50 7.46
N ASP A 169 -12.16 7.39 8.02
CA ASP A 169 -12.39 6.94 9.39
C ASP A 169 -11.94 5.48 9.61
N GLU A 170 -12.18 4.61 8.63
CA GLU A 170 -11.66 3.24 8.62
C GLU A 170 -10.12 3.19 8.58
N ASP A 171 -9.49 4.00 7.72
CA ASP A 171 -8.03 4.17 7.66
C ASP A 171 -7.47 4.68 8.99
N ASP A 172 -8.15 5.63 9.64
CA ASP A 172 -7.78 6.14 10.96
C ASP A 172 -7.86 5.06 12.03
N ILE A 173 -8.90 4.22 12.06
CA ILE A 173 -9.03 3.09 13.01
C ILE A 173 -7.84 2.12 12.86
N ILE A 174 -7.47 1.77 11.63
CA ILE A 174 -6.33 0.89 11.33
C ILE A 174 -5.02 1.56 11.80
N ASN A 175 -4.85 2.87 11.58
CA ASN A 175 -3.60 3.55 11.85
C ASN A 175 -3.41 4.02 13.30
N SER A 176 -4.48 4.30 14.04
CA SER A 176 -4.43 4.92 15.37
C SER A 176 -4.44 3.93 16.54
N ASN A 177 -5.07 2.76 16.39
CA ASN A 177 -5.28 1.79 17.49
C ASN A 177 -4.16 0.76 17.66
N GLY A 178 -2.92 1.10 17.26
CA GLY A 178 -1.78 0.18 17.39
C GLY A 178 -1.78 -1.00 16.41
N HIS A 179 -2.69 -1.02 15.42
CA HIS A 179 -2.70 -2.02 14.34
C HIS A 179 -1.67 -1.72 13.23
N ARG A 180 -0.87 -0.66 13.42
CA ARG A 180 0.04 -0.06 12.41
C ARG A 180 1.22 -0.94 11.99
N SER A 181 1.71 -1.80 12.89
CA SER A 181 3.07 -2.34 12.79
C SER A 181 3.19 -3.85 12.95
N ALA A 182 2.08 -4.57 13.12
CA ALA A 182 2.12 -6.01 13.27
C ALA A 182 1.17 -6.64 12.26
N LEU A 183 1.72 -7.41 11.30
CA LEU A 183 1.08 -8.69 11.03
C LEU A 183 0.83 -9.32 12.40
N VAL A 184 -0.43 -9.60 12.69
CA VAL A 184 -0.79 -10.19 13.98
C VAL A 184 0.07 -11.43 14.11
N ALA A 185 0.85 -11.55 15.19
CA ALA A 185 1.88 -12.58 15.30
C ALA A 185 1.33 -13.99 15.02
N ASP A 186 0.04 -14.20 15.27
CA ASP A 186 -0.68 -15.46 15.11
C ASP A 186 -1.49 -15.57 13.81
N ASP A 187 -1.53 -14.52 12.97
CA ASP A 187 -2.30 -14.46 11.74
C ASP A 187 -1.47 -13.82 10.61
N PRO A 188 -0.85 -14.64 9.74
CA PRO A 188 0.01 -14.16 8.65
C PRO A 188 -0.78 -13.54 7.49
N SER A 189 -2.11 -13.53 7.56
CA SER A 189 -2.96 -12.95 6.52
C SER A 189 -2.71 -11.45 6.35
N PRO A 190 -2.71 -10.93 5.11
CA PRO A 190 -2.64 -9.48 4.89
C PRO A 190 -3.88 -8.75 5.44
N TRP A 191 -4.97 -9.48 5.65
CA TRP A 191 -6.22 -8.97 6.22
C TRP A 191 -6.26 -8.96 7.75
N ALA A 192 -5.25 -9.49 8.44
CA ALA A 192 -5.28 -9.63 9.89
C ALA A 192 -5.50 -8.29 10.62
N ARG A 193 -4.91 -7.21 10.12
CA ARG A 193 -5.09 -5.85 10.66
C ARG A 193 -6.50 -5.30 10.44
N TYR A 194 -7.13 -5.63 9.31
CA TYR A 194 -8.50 -5.22 8.98
C TYR A 194 -9.48 -5.95 9.90
N ARG A 195 -9.29 -7.27 10.10
CA ARG A 195 -10.09 -8.05 11.05
C ARG A 195 -10.00 -7.53 12.47
N LYS A 196 -8.81 -7.13 12.94
CA LYS A 196 -8.64 -6.48 14.24
C LYS A 196 -9.38 -5.15 14.36
N ALA A 197 -9.47 -4.41 13.26
CA ALA A 197 -10.27 -3.19 13.16
C ALA A 197 -11.78 -3.45 13.02
N GLY A 198 -12.23 -4.71 13.11
CA GLY A 198 -13.64 -5.10 12.99
C GLY A 198 -14.14 -5.21 11.56
N MET A 199 -13.24 -5.26 10.57
CA MET A 199 -13.59 -5.34 9.15
C MET A 199 -13.57 -6.78 8.65
N VAL A 200 -14.56 -7.15 7.84
CA VAL A 200 -14.74 -8.50 7.29
C VAL A 200 -14.27 -8.51 5.84
N GLN A 201 -13.35 -9.42 5.49
CA GLN A 201 -12.73 -9.48 4.16
C GLN A 201 -13.77 -9.72 3.06
N GLU A 202 -14.77 -10.55 3.32
CA GLU A 202 -15.81 -10.96 2.38
C GLU A 202 -16.70 -9.79 1.95
N ASP A 203 -16.78 -8.74 2.78
CA ASP A 203 -17.57 -7.54 2.49
C ASP A 203 -16.82 -6.55 1.57
N PHE A 204 -15.53 -6.79 1.30
CA PHE A 204 -14.74 -5.99 0.39
C PHE A 204 -14.92 -6.49 -1.04
N ILE A 205 -15.67 -5.73 -1.83
CA ILE A 205 -15.89 -6.04 -3.24
C ILE A 205 -15.57 -4.85 -4.13
N ALA A 206 -15.30 -5.11 -5.40
CA ALA A 206 -15.12 -4.05 -6.38
C ALA A 206 -16.37 -3.19 -6.51
N LEU A 207 -16.21 -1.90 -6.79
CA LEU A 207 -17.36 -1.03 -7.08
C LEU A 207 -18.16 -1.54 -8.27
N THR A 208 -17.48 -2.09 -9.29
CA THR A 208 -18.11 -2.69 -10.47
C THR A 208 -18.94 -3.95 -10.17
N ALA A 209 -18.76 -4.54 -8.99
CA ALA A 209 -19.54 -5.68 -8.50
C ALA A 209 -20.67 -5.27 -7.53
N ASP A 210 -20.77 -3.99 -7.16
CA ASP A 210 -21.85 -3.50 -6.29
C ASP A 210 -23.17 -3.41 -7.08
N PRO A 211 -24.32 -3.87 -6.55
CA PRO A 211 -25.61 -3.80 -7.26
C PRO A 211 -26.06 -2.39 -7.65
N ARG A 212 -25.55 -1.35 -6.98
CA ARG A 212 -25.83 0.07 -7.28
C ARG A 212 -24.99 0.60 -8.44
N TRP A 213 -24.00 -0.17 -8.90
CA TRP A 213 -23.11 0.23 -9.97
C TRP A 213 -23.87 0.38 -11.28
N SER A 214 -23.60 1.50 -11.94
CA SER A 214 -23.91 1.70 -13.34
C SER A 214 -22.67 2.31 -13.96
N GLU A 215 -22.32 1.88 -15.18
CA GLU A 215 -21.18 2.46 -15.90
C GLU A 215 -21.29 3.98 -15.89
N PRO A 216 -20.19 4.70 -15.61
CA PRO A 216 -20.20 6.15 -15.77
C PRO A 216 -20.50 6.48 -17.23
N ASP A 217 -21.51 7.32 -17.50
CA ASP A 217 -21.80 7.79 -18.85
C ASP A 217 -20.49 8.30 -19.49
N ALA A 218 -20.05 7.65 -20.57
CA ALA A 218 -18.81 7.99 -21.29
C ALA A 218 -18.82 9.41 -21.91
N ASN A 219 -19.92 10.16 -21.75
CA ASN A 219 -20.22 11.40 -22.47
C ASN A 219 -20.34 12.66 -21.60
N ARG A 220 -19.70 12.71 -20.42
CA ARG A 220 -19.55 13.98 -19.68
C ARG A 220 -18.08 14.28 -19.40
N GLY A 221 -17.38 14.67 -20.47
CA GLY A 221 -16.14 15.45 -20.40
C GLY A 221 -16.43 16.93 -20.22
#